data_AF-Q1EC04-F1
#
_entry.id   AF-Q1EC04-F1
#
_cell.length_a   1.000
_cell.length_b   1.000
_cell.length_c   1.000
_cell.angle_alpha   90.00
_cell.angle_beta   90.00
_cell.angle_gamma   90.00
#
_symmetry.space_group_name_H-M   'P 1'
#
loop_
_entity.id
_entity.type
_entity.pdbx_description
1 polymer ?
#
loop_
_entity_poly.entity_id
_entity_poly.type
_entity_poly.pdbx_seq_one_letter_code
_entity_poly.pdbx_strand_id
1 'polypeptide(L)'
;MFHKFMPNVRTYIILMSFVAAIAWSASAAKNVLTLSKHSELALHINSHGKVTAENILRTYQYFNMEAVNDVFSLDFKITIYSADVDYYLCFHHGRLVGKRNATKECHFKEGIFMGNQNFSSAYNPVLRVGFKGNFKPIGLNDFSKPKVMKKAILFFFPLNEEKFNLHLAEVLSSSTTTTTTTTTTTSTTTTTTTPPPSTTTTTTTTTTTPASPVAVTKRTRSKSRRPTSINSNSSNSNIPDKISRHNSNSLK
;
A
#
# COMPACT_ATOMS: atom_id res chain seq x y z
N MET A 1 -12.07 -50.88 -45.98
CA MET A 1 -10.61 -50.83 -45.75
C MET A 1 -10.32 -49.48 -45.09
N PHE A 2 -10.29 -49.42 -43.76
CA PHE A 2 -10.06 -48.16 -43.03
C PHE A 2 -8.55 -47.97 -42.86
N HIS A 3 -7.97 -47.04 -43.62
CA HIS A 3 -6.60 -46.57 -43.39
C HIS A 3 -6.55 -45.85 -42.04
N LYS A 4 -6.04 -46.54 -41.02
CA LYS A 4 -5.70 -45.93 -39.72
C LYS A 4 -4.53 -44.98 -39.96
N PHE A 5 -4.81 -43.69 -40.13
CA PHE A 5 -3.78 -42.65 -40.06
C PHE A 5 -3.25 -42.66 -38.63
N MET A 6 -2.13 -43.33 -38.38
CA MET A 6 -1.40 -43.16 -37.14
C MET A 6 -0.67 -41.82 -37.22
N PRO A 7 -1.00 -40.82 -36.38
CA PRO A 7 -0.26 -39.57 -36.36
C PRO A 7 1.21 -39.86 -36.04
N ASN A 8 2.11 -39.30 -36.85
CA ASN A 8 3.55 -39.48 -36.72
C ASN A 8 4.00 -39.04 -35.32
N VAL A 9 4.94 -39.76 -34.69
CA VAL A 9 5.48 -39.44 -33.36
C VAL A 9 5.95 -37.98 -33.29
N ARG A 10 6.47 -37.43 -34.39
CA ARG A 10 6.81 -36.00 -34.53
C ARG A 10 5.60 -35.07 -34.37
N THR A 11 4.44 -35.42 -34.90
CA THR A 11 3.20 -34.66 -34.73
C THR A 11 2.74 -34.66 -33.28
N TYR A 12 2.88 -35.80 -32.59
CA TYR A 12 2.53 -35.91 -31.17
C TYR A 12 3.47 -35.08 -30.28
N ILE A 13 4.77 -35.10 -30.57
CA ILE A 13 5.77 -34.27 -29.86
C ILE A 13 5.50 -32.79 -30.10
N ILE A 14 5.23 -32.36 -31.34
CA ILE A 14 4.93 -30.94 -31.65
C ILE A 14 3.64 -30.51 -30.94
N LEU A 15 2.61 -31.34 -30.94
CA LEU A 15 1.34 -31.04 -30.26
C LEU A 15 1.53 -30.97 -28.73
N MET A 16 2.28 -31.90 -28.13
CA MET A 16 2.59 -31.88 -26.70
C MET A 16 3.47 -30.69 -26.30
N SER A 17 4.42 -30.29 -27.15
CA SER A 17 5.23 -29.08 -26.93
C SER A 17 4.38 -27.80 -27.02
N PHE A 18 3.41 -27.74 -27.94
CA PHE A 18 2.46 -26.63 -28.02
C PHE A 18 1.54 -26.59 -26.79
N VAL A 19 0.98 -27.74 -26.38
CA VAL A 19 0.15 -27.84 -25.18
C VAL A 19 0.94 -27.49 -23.92
N ALA A 20 2.19 -27.94 -23.81
CA ALA A 20 3.09 -27.58 -22.71
C ALA A 20 3.43 -26.08 -22.72
N ALA A 21 3.70 -25.47 -23.87
CA ALA A 21 3.95 -24.03 -23.97
C ALA A 21 2.71 -23.18 -23.61
N ILE A 22 1.51 -23.64 -23.97
CA ILE A 22 0.25 -23.01 -23.56
C ILE A 22 0.00 -23.22 -22.07
N ALA A 23 0.33 -24.38 -21.51
CA ALA A 23 0.17 -24.67 -20.08
C ALA A 23 1.21 -23.95 -19.20
N TRP A 24 2.44 -23.75 -19.70
CA TRP A 24 3.52 -23.07 -18.97
C TRP A 24 3.30 -21.54 -18.90
N SER A 25 2.54 -20.98 -19.85
CA SER A 25 2.19 -19.56 -19.86
C SER A 25 0.96 -19.22 -18.99
N ALA A 26 0.35 -20.21 -18.33
CA ALA A 26 -0.77 -20.00 -17.40
C ALA A 26 -0.34 -19.69 -15.95
N SER A 27 0.96 -19.55 -15.67
CA SER A 27 1.39 -18.95 -14.41
C SER A 27 1.04 -17.47 -14.44
N ALA A 28 -0.03 -17.07 -13.74
CA ALA A 28 -0.37 -15.66 -13.54
C ALA A 28 0.89 -14.88 -13.12
N ALA A 29 1.27 -13.88 -13.92
CA ALA A 29 2.49 -13.11 -13.66
C ALA A 29 2.38 -12.44 -12.29
N LYS A 30 3.38 -12.70 -11.43
CA LYS A 30 3.45 -12.11 -10.09
C LYS A 30 4.32 -10.87 -10.14
N ASN A 31 3.81 -9.76 -9.64
CA ASN A 31 4.52 -8.48 -9.68
C ASN A 31 4.49 -7.79 -8.33
N VAL A 32 5.60 -7.15 -7.95
CA VAL A 32 5.60 -6.11 -6.92
C VAL A 32 5.17 -4.80 -7.58
N LEU A 33 4.19 -4.11 -6.99
CA LEU A 33 3.65 -2.87 -7.53
C LEU A 33 4.30 -1.67 -6.83
N THR A 34 5.45 -1.22 -7.33
CA THR A 34 6.16 -0.05 -6.79
C THR A 34 5.50 1.25 -7.24
N LEU A 35 5.58 2.30 -6.41
CA LEU A 35 4.97 3.59 -6.72
C LEU A 35 5.82 4.34 -7.74
N SER A 36 5.20 4.88 -8.80
CA SER A 36 5.95 5.46 -9.92
C SER A 36 6.81 6.68 -9.59
N LYS A 37 6.46 7.43 -8.53
CA LYS A 37 7.20 8.61 -8.06
C LYS A 37 8.10 8.32 -6.85
N HIS A 38 7.95 7.15 -6.26
CA HIS A 38 8.57 6.73 -4.99
C HIS A 38 8.85 5.23 -5.11
N SER A 39 9.83 4.87 -5.93
CA SER A 39 10.11 3.48 -6.28
C SER A 39 10.66 2.66 -5.11
N GLU A 40 11.04 3.31 -4.01
CA GLU A 40 11.36 2.72 -2.72
C GLU A 40 10.11 2.25 -1.94
N LEU A 41 8.92 2.64 -2.38
CA LEU A 41 7.64 2.25 -1.79
C LEU A 41 6.85 1.35 -2.73
N ALA A 42 6.13 0.37 -2.18
CA ALA A 42 5.24 -0.53 -2.92
C ALA A 42 3.87 -0.66 -2.26
N LEU A 43 2.88 -1.03 -3.07
CA LEU A 43 1.57 -1.46 -2.58
C LEU A 43 1.75 -2.65 -1.62
N HIS A 44 1.06 -2.61 -0.50
CA HIS A 44 1.07 -3.68 0.48
C HIS A 44 -0.31 -3.82 1.14
N ILE A 45 -0.74 -5.06 1.39
CA ILE A 45 -1.92 -5.38 2.18
C ILE A 45 -1.46 -6.16 3.41
N ASN A 46 -1.75 -5.63 4.60
CA ASN A 46 -1.42 -6.33 5.84
C ASN A 46 -2.43 -7.44 6.17
N SER A 47 -2.12 -8.25 7.19
CA SER A 47 -2.96 -9.35 7.67
C SER A 47 -4.38 -8.95 8.14
N HIS A 48 -4.60 -7.67 8.42
CA HIS A 48 -5.91 -7.12 8.78
C HIS A 48 -6.69 -6.54 7.58
N GLY A 49 -6.18 -6.68 6.35
CA GLY A 49 -6.81 -6.14 5.14
C GLY A 49 -6.64 -4.62 5.01
N LYS A 50 -5.70 -4.01 5.73
CA LYS A 50 -5.38 -2.59 5.54
C LYS A 50 -4.35 -2.45 4.42
N VAL A 51 -4.67 -1.58 3.47
CA VAL A 51 -3.78 -1.24 2.36
C VAL A 51 -2.85 -0.09 2.77
N THR A 52 -1.56 -0.24 2.51
CA THR A 52 -0.52 0.78 2.76
C THR A 52 0.47 0.85 1.60
N ALA A 53 1.27 1.92 1.56
CA ALA A 53 2.46 2.00 0.75
C ALA A 53 3.65 1.79 1.69
N GLU A 54 4.37 0.68 1.53
CA GLU A 54 5.44 0.27 2.44
C GLU A 54 6.80 0.31 1.76
N ASN A 55 7.85 0.49 2.56
CA ASN A 55 9.22 0.50 2.05
C ASN A 55 9.69 -0.90 1.66
N ILE A 56 10.13 -1.05 0.40
CA ILE A 56 10.49 -2.35 -0.20
C ILE A 56 11.68 -3.04 0.47
N LEU A 57 12.58 -2.29 1.14
CA LEU A 57 13.69 -2.88 1.89
C LEU A 57 13.23 -3.53 3.20
N ARG A 58 12.03 -3.20 3.69
CA ARG A 58 11.45 -3.76 4.92
C ARG A 58 10.42 -4.82 4.62
N THR A 59 9.52 -4.53 3.69
CA THR A 59 8.44 -5.43 3.30
C THR A 59 8.02 -5.13 1.88
N TYR A 60 7.84 -6.20 1.11
CA TYR A 60 7.29 -6.17 -0.23
C TYR A 60 6.33 -7.35 -0.36
N GLN A 61 5.44 -7.26 -1.34
CA GLN A 61 4.40 -8.24 -1.55
C GLN A 61 4.21 -8.44 -3.05
N TYR A 62 4.17 -9.71 -3.46
CA TYR A 62 3.83 -10.07 -4.82
C TYR A 62 2.31 -10.09 -4.98
N PHE A 63 1.84 -9.55 -6.09
CA PHE A 63 0.45 -9.59 -6.50
C PHE A 63 0.29 -10.40 -7.78
N ASN A 64 -0.67 -11.31 -7.76
CA ASN A 64 -1.18 -11.98 -8.94
C ASN A 64 -2.28 -11.11 -9.53
N MET A 65 -2.24 -10.89 -10.84
CA MET A 65 -3.33 -10.27 -11.58
C MET A 65 -4.00 -11.34 -12.43
N GLU A 66 -5.29 -11.55 -12.20
CA GLU A 66 -6.05 -12.62 -12.84
C GLU A 66 -7.26 -12.03 -13.57
N ALA A 67 -7.52 -12.53 -14.76
CA ALA A 67 -8.66 -12.15 -15.56
C ALA A 67 -9.97 -12.66 -14.92
N VAL A 68 -10.95 -11.77 -14.77
CA VAL A 68 -12.31 -12.13 -14.30
C VAL A 68 -13.16 -12.65 -15.46
N ASN A 69 -12.91 -12.14 -16.65
CA ASN A 69 -13.59 -12.48 -17.89
C ASN A 69 -12.58 -12.60 -19.03
N ASP A 70 -13.07 -12.95 -20.21
CA ASP A 70 -12.25 -13.11 -21.41
C ASP A 70 -11.38 -11.85 -21.68
N VAL A 71 -10.10 -12.09 -21.95
CA VAL A 71 -9.07 -11.07 -22.27
C VAL A 71 -9.46 -10.26 -23.51
N PHE A 72 -10.21 -10.86 -24.45
CA PHE A 72 -10.69 -10.17 -25.64
C PHE A 72 -11.99 -9.39 -25.42
N SER A 73 -12.54 -9.38 -24.20
CA SER A 73 -13.73 -8.61 -23.87
C SER A 73 -13.44 -7.11 -23.86
N LEU A 74 -14.31 -6.32 -24.49
CA LEU A 74 -14.27 -4.85 -24.38
C LEU A 74 -14.51 -4.35 -22.94
N ASP A 75 -15.05 -5.21 -22.07
CA ASP A 75 -15.22 -4.95 -20.65
C ASP A 75 -14.29 -5.85 -19.81
N PHE A 76 -13.05 -6.03 -20.28
CA PHE A 76 -12.02 -6.80 -19.57
C PHE A 76 -11.80 -6.28 -18.15
N LYS A 77 -11.73 -7.21 -17.21
CA LYS A 77 -11.60 -6.96 -15.77
C LYS A 77 -10.57 -7.89 -15.19
N ILE A 78 -9.85 -7.38 -14.20
CA ILE A 78 -8.90 -8.16 -13.43
C ILE A 78 -9.21 -8.10 -11.94
N THR A 79 -8.77 -9.13 -11.22
CA THR A 79 -8.56 -9.08 -9.77
C THR A 79 -7.07 -8.91 -9.48
N ILE A 80 -6.75 -8.26 -8.36
CA ILE A 80 -5.38 -8.12 -7.86
C ILE A 80 -5.33 -8.83 -6.51
N TYR A 81 -4.57 -9.92 -6.42
CA TYR A 81 -4.57 -10.84 -5.28
C TYR A 81 -3.17 -10.97 -4.69
N SER A 82 -3.06 -10.96 -3.36
CA SER A 82 -1.84 -11.35 -2.68
C SER A 82 -2.01 -12.68 -1.95
N ALA A 83 -1.16 -13.64 -2.31
CA ALA A 83 -1.12 -14.94 -1.68
C ALA A 83 -0.60 -14.90 -0.24
N ASP A 84 0.25 -13.93 0.10
CA ASP A 84 0.91 -13.85 1.42
C ASP A 84 -0.08 -13.60 2.56
N VAL A 85 -1.18 -12.92 2.26
CA VAL A 85 -2.23 -12.57 3.24
C VAL A 85 -3.61 -13.12 2.87
N ASP A 86 -3.71 -13.84 1.76
CA ASP A 86 -4.97 -14.36 1.20
C ASP A 86 -6.03 -13.25 1.08
N TYR A 87 -5.64 -12.15 0.43
CA TYR A 87 -6.53 -11.02 0.17
C TYR A 87 -6.48 -10.55 -1.28
N TYR A 88 -7.67 -10.31 -1.81
CA TYR A 88 -7.89 -9.46 -2.97
C TYR A 88 -7.88 -8.00 -2.56
N LEU A 89 -7.26 -7.14 -3.38
CA LEU A 89 -7.43 -5.70 -3.29
C LEU A 89 -8.86 -5.34 -3.71
N CYS A 90 -9.55 -4.52 -2.94
CA CYS A 90 -10.92 -4.12 -3.22
C CYS A 90 -11.21 -2.67 -2.83
N PHE A 91 -12.20 -2.07 -3.47
CA PHE A 91 -12.86 -0.85 -3.01
C PHE A 91 -14.09 -1.19 -2.17
N HIS A 92 -13.98 -1.08 -0.85
CA HIS A 92 -15.12 -1.23 0.03
C HIS A 92 -15.57 0.12 0.58
N HIS A 93 -16.82 0.49 0.33
CA HIS A 93 -17.37 1.80 0.67
C HIS A 93 -16.45 2.97 0.24
N GLY A 94 -15.87 2.85 -0.97
CA GLY A 94 -14.99 3.87 -1.53
C GLY A 94 -13.60 3.96 -0.89
N ARG A 95 -13.14 2.93 -0.17
CA ARG A 95 -11.80 2.85 0.41
C ARG A 95 -11.08 1.58 -0.06
N LEU A 96 -9.77 1.69 -0.25
CA LEU A 96 -8.91 0.54 -0.54
C LEU A 96 -8.76 -0.34 0.71
N VAL A 97 -9.09 -1.61 0.56
CA VAL A 97 -9.00 -2.65 1.59
C VAL A 97 -8.61 -3.99 0.96
N GLY A 98 -8.10 -4.91 1.77
CA GLY A 98 -7.99 -6.32 1.45
C GLY A 98 -9.24 -7.09 1.88
N LYS A 99 -9.73 -8.01 1.04
CA LYS A 99 -10.82 -8.94 1.37
C LYS A 99 -10.51 -10.34 0.85
N ARG A 100 -10.92 -11.38 1.59
CA ARG A 100 -10.69 -12.79 1.19
C ARG A 100 -11.51 -13.21 -0.01
N ASN A 101 -12.73 -12.68 -0.14
CA ASN A 101 -13.63 -13.04 -1.22
C ASN A 101 -13.59 -11.99 -2.33
N ALA A 102 -13.23 -12.44 -3.54
CA ALA A 102 -13.38 -11.64 -4.74
C ALA A 102 -14.87 -11.36 -4.99
N THR A 103 -15.23 -10.07 -4.98
CA THR A 103 -16.56 -9.59 -5.35
C THR A 103 -16.41 -8.48 -6.37
N LYS A 104 -17.52 -7.90 -6.86
CA LYS A 104 -17.48 -6.76 -7.79
C LYS A 104 -16.63 -5.59 -7.29
N GLU A 105 -16.53 -5.41 -5.98
CA GLU A 105 -15.66 -4.40 -5.35
C GLU A 105 -14.16 -4.62 -5.60
N CYS A 106 -13.75 -5.82 -5.98
CA CYS A 106 -12.37 -6.24 -6.19
C CYS A 106 -11.99 -6.34 -7.68
N HIS A 107 -12.91 -5.94 -8.57
CA HIS A 107 -12.67 -5.97 -10.01
C HIS A 107 -12.17 -4.62 -10.47
N PHE A 108 -11.09 -4.63 -11.25
CA PHE A 108 -10.45 -3.44 -11.77
C PHE A 108 -10.36 -3.48 -13.28
N LYS A 109 -10.36 -2.29 -13.87
CA LYS A 109 -9.86 -2.05 -15.22
C LYS A 109 -8.43 -1.58 -15.12
N GLU A 110 -7.53 -2.30 -15.77
CA GLU A 110 -6.15 -1.90 -15.93
C GLU A 110 -6.04 -0.84 -17.03
N GLY A 111 -5.22 0.18 -16.79
CA GLY A 111 -4.81 1.14 -17.80
C GLY A 111 -3.30 1.30 -17.78
N ILE A 112 -2.70 1.51 -18.95
CA ILE A 112 -1.26 1.72 -19.08
C ILE A 112 -1.02 3.12 -19.64
N PHE A 113 -0.15 3.89 -18.99
CA PHE A 113 0.27 5.21 -19.45
C PHE A 113 1.77 5.37 -19.26
N MET A 114 2.49 5.63 -20.36
CA MET A 114 3.96 5.76 -20.36
C MET A 114 4.67 4.62 -19.62
N GLY A 115 4.25 3.37 -19.87
CA GLY A 115 4.82 2.18 -19.24
C GLY A 115 4.42 1.95 -17.78
N ASN A 116 3.63 2.84 -17.17
CA ASN A 116 3.11 2.68 -15.82
C ASN A 116 1.68 2.14 -15.83
N GLN A 117 1.39 1.23 -14.91
CA GLN A 117 0.04 0.71 -14.71
C GLN A 117 -0.76 1.61 -13.76
N ASN A 118 -2.06 1.72 -14.03
CA ASN A 118 -3.03 2.24 -13.08
C ASN A 118 -4.26 1.32 -13.07
N PHE A 119 -4.94 1.29 -11.94
CA PHE A 119 -6.10 0.41 -11.75
C PHE A 119 -7.28 1.26 -11.31
N SER A 120 -8.36 1.19 -12.07
CA SER A 120 -9.63 1.85 -11.73
C SER A 120 -10.67 0.80 -11.37
N SER A 121 -11.61 1.11 -10.48
CA SER A 121 -12.72 0.18 -10.23
C SER A 121 -13.48 -0.07 -11.52
N ALA A 122 -13.77 -1.34 -11.81
CA ALA A 122 -14.48 -1.73 -13.01
C ALA A 122 -15.91 -1.17 -13.09
N TYR A 123 -16.49 -0.79 -11.95
CA TYR A 123 -17.88 -0.33 -11.84
C TYR A 123 -18.00 1.14 -11.39
N ASN A 124 -16.91 1.77 -10.95
CA ASN A 124 -16.86 3.19 -10.62
C ASN A 124 -15.49 3.78 -11.00
N PRO A 125 -15.31 4.31 -12.23
CA PRO A 125 -14.01 4.73 -12.74
C PRO A 125 -13.41 5.97 -12.04
N VAL A 126 -14.20 6.64 -11.18
CA VAL A 126 -13.69 7.70 -10.29
C VAL A 126 -12.76 7.10 -9.23
N LEU A 127 -13.07 5.90 -8.74
CA LEU A 127 -12.24 5.18 -7.78
C LEU A 127 -11.03 4.58 -8.49
N ARG A 128 -9.84 5.02 -8.10
CA ARG A 128 -8.55 4.56 -8.63
C ARG A 128 -7.62 4.13 -7.52
N VAL A 129 -6.93 3.02 -7.71
CA VAL A 129 -5.93 2.52 -6.77
C VAL A 129 -4.81 3.55 -6.71
N GLY A 130 -4.42 3.93 -5.49
CA GLY A 130 -3.38 4.92 -5.31
C GLY A 130 -3.32 5.52 -3.93
N PHE A 131 -2.33 6.39 -3.77
CA PHE A 131 -1.96 7.01 -2.51
C PHE A 131 -1.93 8.53 -2.64
N LYS A 132 -2.30 9.21 -1.57
CA LYS A 132 -2.09 10.65 -1.42
C LYS A 132 -0.60 10.95 -1.34
N GLY A 133 -0.22 12.22 -1.45
CA GLY A 133 1.18 12.63 -1.29
C GLY A 133 1.80 12.38 0.10
N ASN A 134 1.01 11.94 1.08
CA ASN A 134 1.49 11.46 2.38
C ASN A 134 1.36 9.94 2.54
N PHE A 135 1.30 9.21 1.43
CA PHE A 135 1.27 7.75 1.36
C PHE A 135 0.08 7.07 2.05
N LYS A 136 -0.96 7.83 2.40
CA LYS A 136 -2.23 7.25 2.83
C LYS A 136 -3.06 6.83 1.61
N PRO A 137 -3.79 5.70 1.66
CA PRO A 137 -4.68 5.31 0.58
C PRO A 137 -5.67 6.42 0.23
N ILE A 138 -5.94 6.58 -1.05
CA ILE A 138 -6.97 7.51 -1.54
C ILE A 138 -8.35 6.90 -1.27
N GLY A 139 -9.24 7.68 -0.67
CA GLY A 139 -10.65 7.33 -0.55
C GLY A 139 -11.52 8.15 -1.48
N LEU A 140 -12.79 7.77 -1.61
CA LEU A 140 -13.78 8.43 -2.48
C LEU A 140 -13.79 9.97 -2.34
N ASN A 141 -13.80 10.46 -1.11
CA ASN A 141 -13.87 11.90 -0.81
C ASN A 141 -12.58 12.68 -1.15
N ASP A 142 -11.49 12.01 -1.49
CA ASP A 142 -10.25 12.66 -1.85
C ASP A 142 -10.18 13.01 -3.34
N PHE A 143 -10.91 12.27 -4.18
CA PHE A 143 -10.98 12.54 -5.62
C PHE A 143 -11.61 13.89 -5.96
N SER A 144 -12.51 14.39 -5.10
CA SER A 144 -13.10 15.72 -5.23
C SER A 144 -12.22 16.86 -4.72
N LYS A 145 -11.00 16.57 -4.23
CA LYS A 145 -10.08 17.58 -3.66
C LYS A 145 -8.89 17.82 -4.59
N PRO A 146 -8.88 18.89 -5.40
CA PRO A 146 -7.82 19.15 -6.37
C PRO A 146 -6.42 19.20 -5.76
N LYS A 147 -6.29 19.77 -4.55
CA LYS A 147 -5.02 19.84 -3.81
C LYS A 147 -4.47 18.46 -3.44
N VAL A 148 -5.35 17.50 -3.13
CA VAL A 148 -4.95 16.11 -2.82
C VAL A 148 -4.57 15.41 -4.12
N MET A 149 -5.39 15.54 -5.16
CA MET A 149 -5.16 14.89 -6.45
C MET A 149 -3.90 15.37 -7.18
N LYS A 150 -3.52 16.65 -7.03
CA LYS A 150 -2.27 17.19 -7.56
C LYS A 150 -1.03 16.43 -7.05
N LYS A 151 -1.08 15.92 -5.82
CA LYS A 151 0.01 15.17 -5.18
C LYS A 151 -0.24 13.65 -5.14
N ALA A 152 -1.33 13.18 -5.75
CA ALA A 152 -1.66 11.78 -5.75
C ALA A 152 -0.67 10.97 -6.61
N ILE A 153 -0.49 9.72 -6.21
CA ILE A 153 0.30 8.70 -6.89
C ILE A 153 -0.70 7.62 -7.26
N LEU A 154 -1.07 7.57 -8.54
CA LEU A 154 -2.08 6.67 -9.10
C LEU A 154 -1.48 5.63 -10.06
N PHE A 155 -0.17 5.69 -10.23
CA PHE A 155 0.58 4.91 -11.21
C PHE A 155 1.62 4.07 -10.50
N PHE A 156 1.79 2.86 -11.01
CA PHE A 156 2.66 1.84 -10.44
C PHE A 156 3.61 1.29 -11.53
N PHE A 157 4.82 0.98 -11.12
CA PHE A 157 5.75 0.19 -11.92
C PHE A 157 5.62 -1.28 -11.49
N PRO A 158 5.08 -2.16 -12.35
CA PRO A 158 5.08 -3.59 -12.08
C PRO A 158 6.50 -4.14 -12.26
N LEU A 159 7.04 -4.74 -11.20
CA LEU A 159 8.32 -5.43 -11.24
C LEU A 159 8.07 -6.92 -11.02
N ASN A 160 8.39 -7.73 -12.02
CA ASN A 160 8.48 -9.18 -11.86
C ASN A 160 9.69 -9.52 -10.96
N GLU A 161 9.80 -10.78 -10.56
CA GLU A 161 10.83 -11.23 -9.60
C GLU A 161 12.25 -10.83 -9.99
N GLU A 162 12.66 -11.07 -11.24
CA GLU A 162 14.01 -10.74 -11.72
C GLU A 162 14.29 -9.24 -11.66
N LYS A 163 13.39 -8.41 -12.21
CA LYS A 163 13.56 -6.95 -12.19
C LYS A 163 13.46 -6.38 -10.78
N PHE A 164 12.64 -7.00 -9.92
CA PHE A 164 12.49 -6.57 -8.54
C PHE A 164 13.79 -6.78 -7.75
N ASN A 165 14.47 -7.91 -7.93
CA ASN A 165 15.75 -8.17 -7.26
C ASN A 165 16.83 -7.15 -7.66
N LEU A 166 16.90 -6.79 -8.95
CA LEU A 166 17.81 -5.74 -9.42
C LEU A 166 17.46 -4.37 -8.81
N HIS A 167 16.18 -4.02 -8.81
CA HIS A 167 15.68 -2.78 -8.22
C HIS A 167 15.95 -2.71 -6.72
N LEU A 168 15.80 -3.83 -6.00
CA LEU A 168 16.08 -3.92 -4.57
C LEU A 168 17.56 -3.65 -4.27
N ALA A 169 18.48 -4.22 -5.08
CA ALA A 169 19.90 -3.99 -4.95
C ALA A 169 20.29 -2.52 -5.25
N GLU A 170 19.65 -1.89 -6.23
CA GLU A 170 19.82 -0.47 -6.54
C GLU A 170 19.40 0.41 -5.36
N VAL A 171 18.19 0.22 -4.84
CA VAL A 171 17.66 0.98 -3.70
C VAL A 171 18.52 0.78 -2.44
N LEU A 172 19.01 -0.44 -2.20
CA LEU A 172 19.92 -0.73 -1.08
C LEU A 172 21.26 0.01 -1.23
N SER A 173 21.81 0.03 -2.43
CA SER A 173 23.07 0.72 -2.73
C SER A 173 22.93 2.23 -2.55
N SER A 174 21.84 2.83 -3.06
CA SER A 174 21.56 4.27 -2.87
C SER A 174 21.35 4.63 -1.40
N SER A 175 20.75 3.75 -0.60
CA SER A 175 20.57 3.96 0.84
C SER A 175 21.90 3.97 1.61
N THR A 176 22.91 3.24 1.14
CA THR A 176 24.20 3.08 1.84
C THR A 176 25.12 4.29 1.59
N THR A 177 25.06 4.91 0.40
CA THR A 177 25.90 6.06 0.02
C THR A 177 25.57 7.36 0.79
N THR A 178 24.45 7.43 1.51
CA THR A 178 23.99 8.67 2.17
C THR A 178 24.54 8.85 3.60
N THR A 179 25.38 7.93 4.11
CA THR A 179 25.92 7.99 5.49
C THR A 179 27.46 7.98 5.53
N THR A 180 28.11 8.97 4.92
CA THR A 180 29.53 9.26 5.20
C THR A 180 29.68 10.73 5.57
N THR A 181 29.24 11.09 6.77
CA THR A 181 29.65 12.36 7.39
C THR A 181 31.04 12.14 7.97
N THR A 182 32.07 12.56 7.22
CA THR A 182 33.46 12.62 7.70
C THR A 182 33.51 13.56 8.89
N THR A 183 33.48 13.00 10.10
CA THR A 183 33.70 13.75 11.33
C THR A 183 35.21 13.86 11.49
N THR A 184 35.80 14.96 11.00
CA THR A 184 37.21 15.28 11.25
C THR A 184 37.35 15.68 12.71
N THR A 185 37.67 14.73 13.58
CA THR A 185 37.97 15.01 14.99
C THR A 185 39.37 15.62 15.06
N THR A 186 39.46 16.95 15.17
CA THR A 186 40.71 17.64 15.48
C THR A 186 41.01 17.46 16.96
N SER A 187 41.84 16.48 17.31
CA SER A 187 42.34 16.27 18.68
C SER A 187 43.24 17.44 19.09
N THR A 188 42.72 18.35 19.91
CA THR A 188 43.53 19.41 20.55
C THR A 188 44.15 18.84 21.81
N THR A 189 45.46 18.61 21.79
CA THR A 189 46.24 18.18 22.96
C THR A 189 46.28 19.32 23.99
N THR A 190 45.57 19.16 25.10
CA THR A 190 45.62 20.11 26.22
C THR A 190 46.53 19.54 27.30
N THR A 191 47.74 20.08 27.41
CA THR A 191 48.70 19.76 28.47
C THR A 191 48.20 20.36 29.78
N THR A 192 47.80 19.51 30.74
CA THR A 192 47.37 19.96 32.07
C THR A 192 48.51 19.72 33.06
N THR A 193 49.02 20.79 33.66
CA THR A 193 50.06 20.75 34.69
C THR A 193 49.42 20.55 36.06
N THR A 194 49.87 19.52 36.78
CA THR A 194 49.38 19.12 38.11
C THR A 194 50.09 19.91 39.22
N PRO A 195 49.37 20.60 40.13
CA PRO A 195 49.93 21.07 41.39
C PRO A 195 49.87 20.00 42.50
N PRO A 196 50.78 20.07 43.50
CA PRO A 196 50.95 19.05 44.53
C PRO A 196 49.82 18.99 45.58
N PRO A 197 49.69 17.86 46.31
CA PRO A 197 48.56 17.59 47.20
C PRO A 197 48.65 18.36 48.52
N SER A 198 47.53 19.00 48.91
CA SER A 198 47.31 19.54 50.24
C SER A 198 46.52 18.53 51.08
N THR A 199 47.05 18.26 52.28
CA THR A 199 46.48 17.42 53.34
C THR A 199 45.23 18.07 53.92
N THR A 200 44.12 17.34 53.99
CA THR A 200 42.96 17.75 54.81
C THR A 200 42.31 16.56 55.49
N THR A 201 42.01 16.78 56.76
CA THR A 201 41.73 15.85 57.85
C THR A 201 40.40 15.11 57.71
N THR A 202 40.43 13.85 58.12
CA THR A 202 39.33 12.89 58.25
C THR A 202 38.19 13.39 59.14
N THR A 203 36.94 13.26 58.69
CA THR A 203 35.77 13.18 59.58
C THR A 203 34.90 12.01 59.13
N THR A 204 34.87 10.98 59.96
CA THR A 204 34.10 9.74 59.77
C THR A 204 32.66 9.97 60.17
N THR A 205 31.71 9.79 59.24
CA THR A 205 30.28 9.65 59.61
C THR A 205 29.72 8.41 58.93
N THR A 206 29.44 7.41 59.76
CA THR A 206 28.88 6.12 59.38
C THR A 206 27.37 6.26 59.25
N THR A 207 26.78 6.04 58.08
CA THR A 207 25.34 5.79 57.99
C THR A 207 25.00 4.78 56.90
N THR A 208 24.28 3.76 57.32
CA THR A 208 23.92 2.51 56.65
C THR A 208 22.83 2.69 55.60
N THR A 209 23.04 2.07 54.43
CA THR A 209 22.03 1.77 53.41
C THR A 209 20.99 0.77 53.93
N PRO A 210 19.72 0.90 53.53
CA PRO A 210 19.18 -0.16 52.69
C PRO A 210 18.22 0.29 51.57
N ALA A 211 18.35 -0.44 50.45
CA ALA A 211 17.36 -0.87 49.47
C ALA A 211 16.27 0.09 48.93
N SER A 212 16.32 0.28 47.61
CA SER A 212 15.24 0.77 46.76
C SER A 212 13.94 -0.03 46.88
N PRO A 213 12.78 0.64 46.76
CA PRO A 213 11.61 0.05 46.14
C PRO A 213 11.22 0.77 44.83
N VAL A 214 10.91 -0.09 43.87
CA VAL A 214 10.30 0.15 42.56
C VAL A 214 9.06 1.04 42.67
N ALA A 215 9.04 2.15 41.92
CA ALA A 215 7.84 2.98 41.77
C ALA A 215 7.13 2.65 40.43
N VAL A 216 6.06 1.87 40.53
CA VAL A 216 5.10 1.60 39.45
C VAL A 216 3.82 2.40 39.70
N THR A 217 3.33 3.02 38.62
CA THR A 217 1.98 3.56 38.36
C THR A 217 1.48 4.80 39.11
N LYS A 218 1.16 5.86 38.33
CA LYS A 218 -0.20 6.31 37.96
C LYS A 218 -0.16 7.74 37.42
N ARG A 219 -0.05 7.92 36.10
CA ARG A 219 -0.45 9.20 35.46
C ARG A 219 -1.94 9.15 35.18
N THR A 220 -2.70 9.86 36.00
CA THR A 220 -4.10 10.20 35.80
C THR A 220 -4.27 11.01 34.52
N ARG A 221 -5.05 10.46 33.58
CA ARG A 221 -5.47 11.13 32.34
C ARG A 221 -6.64 12.04 32.67
N SER A 222 -6.38 13.32 32.87
CA SER A 222 -7.43 14.35 32.98
C SER A 222 -8.20 14.42 31.65
N LYS A 223 -9.40 13.88 31.69
CA LYS A 223 -10.41 13.88 30.63
C LYS A 223 -10.99 15.29 30.56
N SER A 224 -10.60 16.08 29.56
CA SER A 224 -11.25 17.36 29.27
C SER A 224 -12.69 17.08 28.82
N ARG A 225 -13.64 17.33 29.72
CA ARG A 225 -15.08 17.28 29.51
C ARG A 225 -15.48 18.55 28.74
N ARG A 226 -15.88 18.39 27.48
CA ARG A 226 -16.60 19.43 26.74
C ARG A 226 -18.04 19.50 27.27
N PRO A 227 -18.56 20.68 27.66
CA PRO A 227 -19.94 20.81 28.13
C PRO A 227 -20.96 20.57 27.02
N THR A 228 -22.02 19.89 27.43
CA THR A 228 -23.32 19.72 26.79
C THR A 228 -23.98 21.07 26.48
N SER A 229 -24.54 21.22 25.28
CA SER A 229 -25.79 21.95 25.12
C SER A 229 -26.78 21.06 24.38
N ILE A 230 -27.85 20.76 25.12
CA ILE A 230 -29.08 20.16 24.67
C ILE A 230 -29.80 21.24 23.87
N ASN A 231 -30.26 20.92 22.65
CA ASN A 231 -31.53 21.46 22.21
C ASN A 231 -32.26 20.40 21.39
N SER A 232 -33.28 19.85 22.04
CA SER A 232 -34.31 19.01 21.44
C SER A 232 -35.23 19.90 20.63
N ASN A 233 -35.52 19.52 19.38
CA ASN A 233 -36.82 19.81 18.79
C ASN A 233 -37.16 18.68 17.82
N SER A 234 -37.88 17.71 18.35
CA SER A 234 -38.75 16.84 17.57
C SER A 234 -40.00 17.64 17.19
N SER A 235 -40.29 17.76 15.91
CA SER A 235 -41.67 17.94 15.44
C SER A 235 -41.82 17.20 14.14
N ASN A 236 -42.80 16.31 14.18
CA ASN A 236 -43.14 15.31 13.20
C ASN A 236 -44.05 15.92 12.12
N SER A 237 -44.20 15.18 11.03
CA SER A 237 -45.37 15.09 10.15
C SER A 237 -45.44 15.92 8.84
N ASN A 238 -45.64 15.13 7.78
CA ASN A 238 -46.56 15.31 6.65
C ASN A 238 -46.07 15.96 5.34
N ILE A 239 -45.84 15.03 4.39
CA ILE A 239 -46.04 15.14 2.93
C ILE A 239 -47.50 15.59 2.65
N PRO A 240 -47.76 16.38 1.59
CA PRO A 240 -48.36 15.79 0.39
C PRO A 240 -47.77 16.28 -0.93
N ASP A 241 -47.91 15.40 -1.92
CA ASP A 241 -47.67 15.57 -3.34
C ASP A 241 -48.19 16.88 -3.93
N LYS A 242 -47.47 17.42 -4.94
CA LYS A 242 -48.14 18.03 -6.09
C LYS A 242 -47.34 17.91 -7.39
N ILE A 243 -48.06 17.36 -8.35
CA ILE A 243 -47.81 17.16 -9.77
C ILE A 243 -47.79 18.51 -10.53
N SER A 244 -46.83 18.67 -11.46
CA SER A 244 -47.03 19.30 -12.79
C SER A 244 -45.80 18.97 -13.66
N ARG A 245 -45.86 18.12 -14.70
CA ARG A 245 -46.46 18.28 -16.04
C ARG A 245 -46.09 19.57 -16.78
N HIS A 246 -45.66 19.36 -18.05
CA HIS A 246 -45.37 20.30 -19.14
C HIS A 246 -44.04 21.08 -19.02
N ASN A 247 -43.24 21.27 -20.07
CA ASN A 247 -43.57 21.27 -21.49
C ASN A 247 -42.34 20.96 -22.36
N SER A 248 -42.58 20.22 -23.45
CA SER A 248 -41.73 20.20 -24.63
C SER A 248 -41.64 21.61 -25.23
N ASN A 249 -40.48 21.97 -25.81
CA ASN A 249 -40.47 22.76 -27.04
C ASN A 249 -39.16 22.53 -27.81
N SER A 250 -39.39 22.04 -29.03
CA SER A 250 -38.51 22.09 -30.19
C SER A 250 -38.35 23.53 -30.68
N LEU A 251 -37.21 23.80 -31.34
CA LEU A 251 -36.90 24.80 -32.39
C LEU A 251 -35.59 25.56 -32.10
N LYS A 252 -34.48 25.16 -32.75
CA LYS A 252 -34.08 25.68 -34.06
C LYS A 252 -32.93 24.84 -34.63
#